data_AF-A0A954VQP1-F1
#
_entry.id   AF-A0A954VQP1-F1
#
_cell.length_a   1.000
_cell.length_b   1.000
_cell.length_c   1.000
_cell.angle_alpha   90.00
_cell.angle_beta   90.00
_cell.angle_gamma   90.00
#
_symmetry.space_group_name_H-M   'P 1'
#
loop_
_entity.id
_entity.type
_entity.pdbx_description
1 polymer ?
#
loop_
_entity_poly.entity_id
_entity_poly.type
_entity_poly.pdbx_seq_one_letter_code
_entity_poly.pdbx_strand_id
1 'polypeptide(L)' 'MSADWYFMKSGFLFRRQRRVGPICEMELLTRIEKGEVTPDTMMSSTSKTHGHWIAMREIKPAIKHWNSTHPDAAA' A
#
# COMPACT_ATOMS: atom_id res chain seq x y z
N MET A 1 -1.20 17.63 4.86
CA MET A 1 -0.86 16.20 5.07
C MET A 1 -1.92 15.59 5.99
N SER A 2 -2.96 14.95 5.43
CA SER A 2 -3.95 14.21 6.23
C SER A 2 -3.57 12.74 6.28
N ALA A 3 -3.75 12.10 7.44
CA ALA A 3 -3.64 10.65 7.58
C ALA A 3 -4.95 10.03 7.09
N ASP A 4 -4.89 9.29 5.99
CA ASP A 4 -6.09 8.79 5.28
C ASP A 4 -5.92 7.37 4.75
N TRP A 5 -4.68 6.87 4.68
CA TRP A 5 -4.40 5.58 4.09
C TRP A 5 -4.40 4.46 5.12
N TYR A 6 -4.99 3.34 4.72
CA TYR A 6 -4.96 2.07 5.42
C TYR A 6 -4.44 1.00 4.46
N PHE A 7 -3.70 0.02 4.98
CA PHE A 7 -3.28 -1.15 4.22
C PHE A 7 -3.33 -2.42 5.07
N MET A 8 -3.42 -3.57 4.41
CA MET A 8 -3.44 -4.88 5.06
C MET A 8 -2.04 -5.48 5.07
N LYS A 9 -1.48 -5.68 6.27
CA LYS A 9 -0.20 -6.38 6.44
C LYS A 9 -0.45 -7.86 6.70
N SER A 10 0.11 -8.73 5.87
CA SER A 10 0.16 -10.16 6.15
C SER A 10 1.22 -10.43 7.22
N GLY A 11 0.85 -11.13 8.30
CA GLY A 11 1.79 -11.53 9.33
C GLY A 11 2.71 -12.66 8.86
N PHE A 12 3.90 -12.73 9.44
CA PHE A 12 4.94 -13.76 9.19
C PHE A 12 4.47 -15.22 9.45
N LEU A 13 3.31 -15.42 10.07
CA LEU A 13 2.79 -16.72 10.49
C LEU A 13 1.34 -16.96 10.06
N PHE A 14 1.02 -16.61 8.81
CA PHE A 14 -0.14 -17.07 8.01
C PHE A 14 -1.56 -16.98 8.61
N ARG A 15 -1.77 -16.42 9.81
CA ARG A 15 -3.07 -16.52 10.51
C ARG A 15 -3.80 -15.21 10.78
N ARG A 16 -3.18 -14.03 10.59
CA ARG A 16 -3.86 -12.75 10.79
C ARG A 16 -3.39 -11.70 9.81
N GLN A 17 -4.29 -11.26 8.94
CA GLN A 17 -4.13 -10.00 8.22
C GLN A 17 -4.45 -8.86 9.20
N ARG A 18 -3.51 -7.94 9.39
CA ARG A 18 -3.69 -6.78 10.27
C ARG A 18 -3.88 -5.53 9.44
N ARG A 19 -4.94 -4.78 9.74
CA ARG A 19 -5.11 -3.42 9.24
C ARG A 19 -4.11 -2.48 9.91
N VAL A 20 -3.36 -1.75 9.09
CA VAL A 20 -2.42 -0.69 9.50
C VAL A 20 -2.94 0.64 8.97
N GLY A 21 -3.06 1.65 9.83
CA GLY A 21 -3.55 2.99 9.48
C GLY A 21 -4.38 3.64 10.60
N PRO A 22 -4.81 4.91 10.44
CA PRO A 22 -4.55 5.76 9.28
C PRO A 22 -3.09 6.25 9.24
N ILE A 23 -2.49 6.26 8.05
CA ILE A 23 -1.17 6.86 7.78
C ILE A 23 -1.30 7.94 6.71
N CYS A 24 -0.35 8.88 6.70
CA CYS A 24 -0.28 9.90 5.66
C CYS A 24 0.32 9.31 4.37
N GLU A 25 0.13 10.03 3.26
CA GLU A 25 0.64 9.62 1.95
C GLU A 25 2.17 9.46 1.91
N MET A 26 2.91 10.34 2.59
CA MET A 26 4.38 10.25 2.66
C MET A 26 4.85 8.95 3.31
N GLU A 27 4.26 8.60 4.46
CA GLU A 27 4.58 7.34 5.17
C GLU A 27 4.21 6.11 4.33
N LEU A 28 3.13 6.19 3.55
CA LEU A 28 2.74 5.14 2.64
C LEU A 28 3.79 4.94 1.53
N LEU A 29 4.25 6.03 0.89
CA LEU A 29 5.28 5.97 -0.14
C LEU A 29 6.60 5.39 0.40
N THR A 30 7.03 5.80 1.59
CA THR A 30 8.22 5.24 2.24
C THR A 30 8.08 3.74 2.52
N ARG A 31 6.87 3.25 2.86
CA ARG A 31 6.63 1.81 3.04
C ARG A 31 6.62 1.03 1.74
N ILE A 32 6.09 1.64 0.68
CA ILE A 32 6.17 1.10 -0.68
C ILE A 32 7.65 0.95 -1.08
N GLU A 33 8.45 2.01 -0.90
CA GLU A 33 9.90 2.02 -1.17
C GLU A 33 10.68 0.94 -0.39
N LYS A 34 10.27 0.66 0.85
CA LYS A 34 10.88 -0.39 1.69
C LYS A 34 10.45 -1.82 1.32
N GLY A 35 9.52 -1.98 0.38
CA GLY A 35 8.95 -3.28 0.04
C GLY A 35 7.99 -3.85 1.11
N GLU A 36 7.55 -3.04 2.08
CA GLU A 36 6.55 -3.47 3.08
C GLU A 36 5.13 -3.57 2.48
N VAL A 37 4.91 -2.86 1.37
CA VAL A 37 3.64 -2.83 0.62
C VAL A 37 3.96 -3.30 -0.80
N THR A 38 3.29 -4.37 -1.21
CA THR A 38 3.44 -5.00 -2.53
C THR A 38 2.22 -4.69 -3.42
N PRO A 39 2.31 -4.89 -4.75
CA PRO A 39 1.19 -4.69 -5.67
C PRO A 39 -0.10 -5.44 -5.29
N ASP A 40 0.01 -6.58 -4.62
CA ASP A 40 -1.13 -7.39 -4.14
C ASP A 40 -1.64 -6.97 -2.75
N THR A 41 -0.98 -6.01 -2.10
CA THR A 41 -1.42 -5.50 -0.80
C THR A 41 -2.73 -4.73 -0.95
N MET A 42 -3.73 -5.10 -0.15
CA MET A 42 -5.01 -4.39 -0.11
C MET A 42 -4.86 -3.06 0.62
N MET A 43 -5.33 -1.99 0.00
CA MET A 43 -5.24 -0.62 0.47
C MET A 43 -6.60 0.08 0.43
N SER A 44 -6.80 1.03 1.33
CA SER A 44 -8.01 1.85 1.38
C SER A 44 -7.65 3.27 1.80
N SER A 45 -8.30 4.25 1.20
CA SER A 45 -8.23 5.65 1.57
C SER A 45 -9.62 6.25 1.54
N THR A 46 -9.97 7.05 2.54
CA THR A 46 -11.29 7.69 2.58
C THR A 46 -11.44 8.70 1.44
N SER A 47 -10.37 9.36 1.01
CA SER A 47 -10.40 10.35 -0.09
C SER A 47 -10.20 9.78 -1.50
N LYS A 48 -9.39 8.74 -1.68
CA LYS A 48 -9.01 8.22 -3.01
C LYS A 48 -9.75 6.96 -3.42
N THR A 49 -10.04 6.09 -2.45
CA THR A 49 -10.77 4.84 -2.72
C THR A 49 -12.17 4.88 -2.13
N HIS A 50 -12.61 6.02 -1.58
CA HIS A 50 -13.90 6.19 -0.90
C HIS A 50 -14.13 5.15 0.20
N GLY A 51 -13.05 4.70 0.85
CA GLY A 51 -13.09 3.66 1.89
C GLY A 51 -13.12 2.22 1.35
N HIS A 52 -13.19 2.01 0.03
CA HIS A 52 -13.09 0.68 -0.55
C HIS A 52 -11.68 0.11 -0.44
N TRP A 53 -11.62 -1.19 -0.17
CA TRP A 53 -10.37 -1.96 -0.17
C TRP A 53 -10.09 -2.44 -1.58
N ILE A 54 -9.02 -1.93 -2.18
CA ILE A 54 -8.55 -2.32 -3.51
C ILE A 54 -7.08 -2.70 -3.46
N ALA A 55 -6.64 -3.57 -4.35
CA ALA A 55 -5.23 -3.95 -4.44
C ALA A 55 -4.39 -2.74 -4.89
N MET A 56 -3.17 -2.61 -4.35
CA MET A 56 -2.25 -1.53 -4.71
C MET A 56 -2.03 -1.41 -6.22
N ARG A 57 -1.99 -2.54 -6.95
CA ARG A 57 -1.88 -2.58 -8.42
C ARG A 57 -2.98 -1.83 -9.16
N GLU A 58 -4.17 -1.69 -8.59
CA GLU A 58 -5.28 -0.94 -9.18
C GLU A 58 -5.15 0.58 -8.93
N ILE A 59 -4.33 0.96 -7.95
CA ILE A 59 -4.02 2.36 -7.64
C ILE A 59 -2.88 2.82 -8.56
N LYS A 60 -3.26 3.36 -9.73
CA LYS A 60 -2.35 3.89 -10.76
C LYS A 60 -1.15 4.72 -10.23
N PRO A 61 -1.33 5.72 -9.34
CA PRO A 61 -0.18 6.48 -8.84
C PRO A 61 0.74 5.66 -7.95
N ALA A 62 0.20 4.72 -7.15
CA ALA A 62 0.98 3.90 -6.24
C ALA A 62 1.79 2.83 -6.98
N ILE A 63 1.19 2.15 -7.96
CA ILE A 63 1.91 1.15 -8.78
C ILE A 63 3.00 1.80 -9.64
N LYS A 64 2.76 3.03 -10.14
CA LYS A 64 3.79 3.80 -10.86
C LYS A 64 5.00 4.10 -9.96
N HIS A 65 4.75 4.49 -8.71
CA HIS A 65 5.82 4.73 -7.72
C HIS A 65 6.59 3.45 -7.40
N TRP A 66 5.88 2.34 -7.20
CA TRP A 66 6.51 1.04 -6.95
C TRP A 66 7.39 0.60 -8.13
N ASN A 67 6.91 0.67 -9.37
CA ASN A 67 7.69 0.34 -10.56
C ASN A 67 8.95 1.21 -10.70
N SER A 68 8.88 2.48 -10.29
CA SER A 68 10.02 3.40 -10.34
C SER A 68 11.06 3.13 -9.24
N THR A 69 10.64 2.53 -8.13
CA THR A 69 11.49 2.28 -6.94
C THR A 69 11.98 0.85 -6.87
N HIS A 70 11.34 -0.08 -7.58
CA HIS A 70 11.66 -1.51 -7.64
C HIS A 70 11.83 -2.00 -9.09
N PRO A 71 12.83 -1.49 -9.84
CA PRO A 71 13.05 -1.89 -11.23
C PRO A 71 13.37 -3.38 -11.39
N ASP A 72 14.00 -4.00 -10.39
CA ASP A 72 14.45 -5.40 -10.43
C ASP A 72 13.34 -6.43 -10.13
N ALA A 73 12.20 -6.00 -9.58
CA ALA A 73 11.07 -6.88 -9.27
C ALA A 73 10.14 -7.09 -10.50
N ALA A 74 10.44 -6.45 -11.62
CA ALA A 74 9.76 -6.61 -12.90
C ALA A 74 10.51 -7.54 -13.89
N ALA A 75 11.62 -8.15 -13.46
CA ALA A 75 12.45 -9.06 -14.26
C ALA A 75 12.07 -10.54 -14.07
#